data_AF-A0A1S2CHQ5-F1
#
_entry.id   AF-A0A1S2CHQ5-F1
#
_cell.length_a   1.000
_cell.length_b   1.000
_cell.length_c   1.000
_cell.angle_alpha   90.00
_cell.angle_beta   90.00
_cell.angle_gamma   90.00
#
_symmetry.space_group_name_H-M   'P 1'
#
loop_
_entity.id
_entity.type
_entity.pdbx_description
1 polymer ?
#
loop_
_entity_poly.entity_id
_entity_poly.type
_entity_poly.pdbx_seq_one_letter_code
_entity_poly.pdbx_strand_id
1 'polypeptide(L)'
;MTDTLLANESLIRLGFFLSVLTVMAAWEAIAARHPQRISRLTRWPNNLLIVVLDTLAVRLVFPLAAVGAAYMASKNGWGLLNLVSL
;
A
#
# COMPACT_ATOMS: atom_id res chain seq x y z
N MET A 1 -6.36 -17.56 -17.10
CA MET A 1 -6.21 -17.90 -15.66
C MET A 1 -5.42 -16.82 -14.90
N THR A 2 -4.45 -16.16 -15.53
CA THR A 2 -3.75 -14.98 -14.98
C THR A 2 -4.63 -13.74 -14.89
N ASP A 3 -5.54 -13.53 -15.84
CA ASP A 3 -6.42 -12.35 -15.89
C ASP A 3 -7.38 -12.29 -14.70
N THR A 4 -7.88 -13.45 -14.25
CA THR A 4 -8.71 -13.56 -13.06
C THR A 4 -7.94 -13.28 -11.77
N LEU A 5 -6.64 -13.59 -11.73
CA LEU A 5 -5.76 -13.25 -10.60
C LEU A 5 -5.47 -11.75 -10.55
N LEU A 6 -5.13 -11.14 -11.69
CA LEU A 6 -4.86 -9.70 -11.78
C LEU A 6 -6.12 -8.86 -11.48
N ALA A 7 -7.30 -9.29 -11.96
CA ALA A 7 -8.55 -8.62 -11.66
C ALA A 7 -8.90 -8.59 -10.16
N ASN A 8 -8.43 -9.58 -9.39
CA ASN A 8 -8.70 -9.71 -7.96
C ASN A 8 -7.49 -9.40 -7.07
N GLU A 9 -6.41 -8.86 -7.63
CA GLU A 9 -5.14 -8.66 -6.93
C GLU A 9 -5.32 -7.89 -5.60
N SER A 10 -6.12 -6.82 -5.63
CA SER A 10 -6.40 -6.00 -4.44
C SER A 10 -7.13 -6.79 -3.35
N LEU A 11 -8.13 -7.60 -3.73
CA LEU A 11 -8.88 -8.44 -2.80
C LEU A 11 -8.01 -9.55 -2.21
N ILE A 12 -7.15 -10.17 -3.03
CA ILE A 12 -6.21 -11.20 -2.59
C ILE A 12 -5.22 -10.61 -1.58
N ARG A 13 -4.64 -9.45 -1.87
CA ARG A 13 -3.70 -8.76 -0.98
C ARG A 13 -4.36 -8.38 0.35
N LEU A 14 -5.59 -7.87 0.31
CA LEU A 14 -6.39 -7.59 1.51
C LEU A 14 -6.69 -8.87 2.31
N GLY A 15 -7.04 -9.96 1.63
CA GLY A 15 -7.31 -11.26 2.25
C GLY A 15 -6.09 -11.81 2.99
N PHE A 16 -4.91 -11.76 2.37
CA PHE A 16 -3.65 -12.13 3.03
C PHE A 16 -3.32 -11.22 4.21
N PHE A 17 -3.50 -9.91 4.07
CA PHE A 17 -3.28 -8.97 5.17
C PHE A 17 -4.17 -9.29 6.38
N LEU A 18 -5.49 -9.44 6.15
CA LEU A 18 -6.44 -9.73 7.22
C LEU A 18 -6.21 -11.10 7.86
N SER A 19 -5.93 -12.13 7.07
CA SER A 19 -5.67 -13.47 7.60
C SER A 19 -4.43 -13.51 8.50
N VAL A 20 -3.31 -12.93 8.07
CA VAL A 20 -2.11 -12.81 8.90
C VAL A 20 -2.40 -11.97 10.15
N LEU A 21 -3.08 -10.84 10.01
CA LEU A 21 -3.45 -9.98 11.14
C LEU A 21 -4.28 -10.75 12.18
N THR A 22 -5.28 -11.53 11.74
CA THR A 22 -6.12 -12.34 12.62
C THR A 22 -5.32 -13.45 13.30
N VAL A 23 -4.44 -14.15 12.57
CA VAL A 23 -3.55 -15.17 13.15
C VAL A 23 -2.67 -14.56 14.23
N MET A 24 -2.07 -13.40 13.97
CA MET A 24 -1.25 -12.69 14.94
C MET A 24 -2.07 -12.18 16.14
N ALA A 25 -3.30 -11.71 15.92
CA ALA A 25 -4.22 -11.30 16.99
C ALA A 25 -4.56 -12.45 17.93
N ALA A 26 -4.92 -13.60 17.35
CA ALA A 26 -5.26 -14.81 18.09
C ALA A 26 -4.04 -15.32 18.85
N TRP A 27 -2.87 -15.33 18.21
CA TRP A 27 -1.62 -15.71 18.85
C TRP A 27 -1.28 -14.83 20.04
N GLU A 28 -1.42 -13.51 19.90
CA GLU A 28 -1.21 -12.57 21.01
C GLU A 28 -2.22 -12.78 22.15
N ALA A 29 -3.46 -13.18 21.86
CA ALA A 29 -4.46 -13.50 22.88
C ALA A 29 -4.13 -14.80 23.64
N ILE A 30 -3.70 -15.85 22.94
CA ILE A 30 -3.42 -17.17 23.52
C ILE A 30 -2.07 -17.18 24.25
N ALA A 31 -1.04 -16.58 23.67
CA ALA A 31 0.32 -16.60 24.19
C ALA A 31 0.66 -15.30 24.95
N ALA A 32 -0.15 -14.95 25.96
CA ALA A 32 0.08 -13.80 26.84
C ALA A 32 1.30 -14.01 27.77
N ARG A 33 2.52 -14.02 27.19
CA ARG A 33 3.76 -14.45 27.88
C ARG A 33 4.61 -13.33 28.49
N HIS A 34 4.16 -12.07 28.53
CA HIS A 34 4.90 -11.01 29.24
C HIS A 34 4.00 -9.80 29.57
N PRO A 35 4.23 -9.07 30.68
CA PRO A 35 3.59 -7.78 30.91
C PRO A 35 3.95 -6.83 29.76
N GLN A 36 2.96 -6.45 28.97
CA GLN A 36 3.14 -5.56 27.84
C GLN A 36 3.38 -4.13 28.36
N ARG A 37 4.53 -3.53 28.04
CA ARG A 37 4.86 -2.14 28.41
C ARG A 37 3.89 -1.11 27.82
N ILE A 38 3.23 -1.44 26.71
CA ILE A 38 2.26 -0.60 26.00
C ILE A 38 0.98 -1.42 25.85
N SER A 39 -0.16 -0.82 26.20
CA SER A 39 -1.45 -1.48 26.13
C SER A 39 -1.81 -1.87 24.68
N ARG A 40 -2.53 -2.99 24.51
CA ARG A 40 -3.05 -3.43 23.20
C ARG A 40 -3.89 -2.35 22.52
N LEU A 41 -4.67 -1.61 23.31
CA LEU A 41 -5.55 -0.53 22.86
C LEU A 41 -4.78 0.66 22.26
N THR A 42 -3.50 0.83 22.59
CA THR A 42 -2.66 1.88 21.99
C THR A 42 -1.88 1.35 20.78
N ARG A 43 -1.38 0.11 20.84
CA ARG A 43 -0.50 -0.46 19.80
C ARG A 43 -1.24 -0.80 18.51
N TRP A 44 -2.43 -1.38 18.62
CA TRP A 44 -3.24 -1.82 17.49
C TRP A 44 -3.69 -0.69 16.56
N PRO A 45 -4.32 0.40 17.07
CA PRO A 45 -4.74 1.49 16.20
C PRO A 45 -3.56 2.22 15.56
N ASN A 46 -2.42 2.39 16.26
CA ASN A 46 -1.23 2.99 15.67
C ASN A 46 -0.69 2.17 14.49
N ASN A 47 -0.58 0.84 14.64
CA ASN A 47 -0.08 -0.01 13.56
C ASN A 47 -1.04 -0.02 12.35
N LEU A 48 -2.36 -0.06 12.60
CA LEU A 48 -3.35 0.01 11.51
C LEU A 48 -3.35 1.38 10.83
N LEU A 49 -3.19 2.46 11.59
CA LEU A 49 -3.10 3.81 11.05
C LEU A 49 -1.91 3.97 10.11
N ILE A 50 -0.73 3.43 10.49
CA ILE A 50 0.45 3.45 9.64
C ILE A 50 0.18 2.76 8.30
N VAL A 51 -0.44 1.57 8.31
CA VAL A 51 -0.76 0.83 7.06
C VAL A 51 -1.74 1.61 6.17
N VAL A 52 -2.76 2.23 6.77
CA VAL A 52 -3.73 3.06 6.03
C VAL A 52 -3.05 4.29 5.44
N LEU A 53 -2.23 4.99 6.23
CA LEU A 53 -1.49 6.16 5.77
C LEU A 53 -0.52 5.82 4.65
N ASP A 54 0.23 4.72 4.77
CA ASP A 54 1.14 4.24 3.74
C ASP A 54 0.41 3.97 2.42
N THR A 55 -0.70 3.24 2.49
CA THR A 55 -1.53 2.93 1.32
C THR A 55 -2.07 4.20 0.65
N LEU A 56 -2.58 5.15 1.44
CA LEU A 56 -3.08 6.43 0.94
C LEU A 56 -1.95 7.27 0.33
N ALA A 57 -0.80 7.32 0.99
CA ALA A 57 0.37 8.07 0.52
C ALA A 57 0.81 7.54 -0.86
N VAL A 58 0.99 6.23 -1.01
CA VAL A 58 1.33 5.63 -2.31
C VAL A 58 0.27 5.98 -3.35
N ARG A 59 -1.01 5.80 -3.02
CA ARG A 59 -2.11 6.00 -3.98
C ARG A 59 -2.32 7.45 -4.40
N LEU A 60 -1.93 8.42 -3.57
CA LEU A 60 -2.03 9.85 -3.89
C LEU A 60 -0.75 10.39 -4.53
N VAL A 61 0.42 10.02 -4.01
CA VAL A 61 1.73 10.53 -4.43
C VAL A 61 2.13 9.96 -5.79
N PHE A 62 1.89 8.67 -6.06
CA PHE A 62 2.31 8.08 -7.34
C PHE A 62 1.62 8.70 -8.57
N PRO A 63 0.29 8.94 -8.56
CA PRO A 63 -0.36 9.66 -9.65
C PRO A 63 0.21 11.07 -9.85
N LEU A 64 0.45 11.81 -8.76
CA LEU A 64 1.09 13.12 -8.80
C LEU A 64 2.50 13.05 -9.41
N ALA A 65 3.28 12.03 -9.05
CA ALA A 65 4.61 11.80 -9.61
C ALA A 65 4.57 11.53 -11.12
N ALA A 66 3.60 10.72 -11.59
CA ALA A 66 3.41 10.45 -13.01
C ALA A 66 3.03 11.72 -13.80
N VAL A 67 2.10 12.53 -13.28
CA VAL A 67 1.71 13.81 -13.88
C VAL A 67 2.89 14.79 -13.93
N GLY A 68 3.64 14.90 -12.83
CA GLY A 68 4.85 15.74 -12.77
C GLY A 68 5.93 15.30 -13.75
N ALA A 69 6.16 13.98 -13.86
CA ALA A 69 7.09 13.42 -14.84
C ALA A 69 6.66 13.72 -16.27
N ALA A 70 5.36 13.58 -16.59
CA ALA A 70 4.82 13.92 -17.90
C ALA A 70 4.97 15.41 -18.22
N TYR A 71 4.71 16.30 -17.25
CA TYR A 71 4.89 17.75 -17.39
C TYR A 71 6.36 18.10 -17.65
N MET A 72 7.28 17.52 -16.88
CA MET A 72 8.72 17.74 -17.07
C MET A 72 9.22 17.20 -18.41
N ALA A 73 8.74 16.01 -18.82
CA ALA A 73 9.04 15.44 -20.11
C ALA A 73 8.52 16.33 -21.26
N SER A 74 7.31 16.86 -21.14
CA SER A 74 6.74 17.81 -22.12
C SER A 74 7.56 19.10 -22.22
N LYS A 75 8.02 19.66 -21.09
CA LYS A 75 8.84 20.87 -21.09
C LYS A 75 10.23 20.65 -21.70
N ASN A 76 10.82 19.48 -21.48
CA ASN A 76 12.16 19.14 -21.96
C ASN A 76 12.16 18.49 -23.35
N GLY A 77 11.00 18.38 -24.01
CA GLY A 77 10.89 17.71 -25.32
C GLY A 77 11.21 16.22 -25.26
N TRP A 78 11.06 15.58 -24.11
CA TRP A 78 11.27 14.13 -23.97
C TRP A 78 10.02 13.39 -24.45
N GLY A 79 10.23 12.40 -25.32
CA GLY A 79 9.16 11.52 -25.81
C GLY A 79 9.24 11.30 -27.33
N LEU A 80 8.80 10.12 -27.77
CA LEU A 80 8.77 9.73 -29.20
C LEU A 80 8.05 10.77 -30.09
N LEU A 81 6.96 11.36 -29.59
CA LEU A 81 6.20 12.39 -30.32
C LEU A 81 6.90 13.75 -30.41
N ASN A 82 7.86 14.05 -29.52
CA ASN A 82 8.72 15.23 -29.65
C ASN A 82 9.90 14.98 -30.62
N LEU A 83 10.33 13.71 -30.74
CA LEU A 83 11.45 13.29 -31.60
C LEU A 83 11.02 13.10 -33.05
N VAL A 84 9.81 12.59 -33.27
CA VAL A 84 9.20 12.47 -34.59
C VAL A 84 8.40 13.74 -34.82
N SER A 85 8.98 14.70 -35.55
CA SER A 85 8.28 15.93 -35.94
C SER A 85 7.03 15.54 -36.75
N LEU A 86 5.86 15.62 -36.12
CA LEU A 86 4.56 15.49 -36.76
C LEU A 86 3.84 16.83 -36.67
#